data_AF-A0A529MHR8-F1
#
_entry.id   AF-A0A529MHR8-F1
#
_cell.length_a   1.000
_cell.length_b   1.000
_cell.length_c   1.000
_cell.angle_alpha   90.00
_cell.angle_beta   90.00
_cell.angle_gamma   90.00
#
_symmetry.space_group_name_H-M   'P 1'
#
loop_
_entity.id
_entity.type
_entity.pdbx_description
1 polymer ?
#
loop_
_entity_poly.entity_id
_entity_poly.type
_entity_poly.pdbx_seq_one_letter_code
_entity_poly.pdbx_strand_id
1 'polypeptide(L)' 'MRIAEYRITRYQFARDRTIGDSQVRIDAAHVAALELVAENGLVGLGFVQSLFHPLPDQAEIVRVFE' A
#
# COMPACT_ATOMS: atom_id res chain seq x y z
N MET A 1 -1.87 7.59 -23.55
CA MET A 1 -2.66 7.29 -22.33
C MET A 1 -2.09 8.14 -21.20
N ARG A 2 -2.90 9.01 -20.59
CA ARG A 2 -2.49 9.90 -19.48
C ARG A 2 -3.18 9.46 -18.18
N ILE A 3 -2.46 9.56 -17.07
CA ILE A 3 -3.00 9.36 -15.72
C ILE A 3 -3.65 10.67 -15.29
N ALA A 4 -4.88 10.60 -14.79
CA ALA A 4 -5.68 11.75 -14.38
C ALA A 4 -5.78 11.89 -12.85
N GLU A 5 -5.79 10.77 -12.13
CA GLU A 5 -6.00 10.72 -10.68
C GLU A 5 -5.21 9.53 -10.11
N TYR A 6 -4.85 9.61 -8.83
CA TYR A 6 -4.40 8.47 -8.04
C TYR A 6 -5.30 8.27 -6.82
N ARG A 7 -5.42 7.02 -6.35
CA ARG A 7 -6.06 6.71 -5.06
C ARG A 7 -5.15 5.83 -4.24
N ILE A 8 -5.15 6.07 -2.94
CA ILE A 8 -4.39 5.28 -1.96
C ILE A 8 -5.38 4.75 -0.93
N THR A 9 -5.37 3.44 -0.72
CA THR A 9 -6.08 2.80 0.40
C THR A 9 -5.09 2.03 1.26
N ARG A 10 -4.94 2.42 2.53
CA ARG A 10 -4.02 1.78 3.47
C ARG A 10 -4.70 0.60 4.18
N TYR A 11 -4.02 -0.53 4.21
CA TYR A 11 -4.39 -1.71 4.97
C TYR A 11 -3.32 -2.05 6.00
N GLN A 12 -3.77 -2.32 7.22
CA GLN A 12 -2.94 -2.87 8.28
C GLN A 12 -3.76 -3.92 9.03
N PHE A 13 -3.34 -5.17 8.95
CA PHE A 13 -4.06 -6.29 9.54
C PHE A 13 -3.09 -7.33 10.07
N ALA A 14 -3.54 -8.04 11.11
CA ALA A 14 -2.83 -9.21 11.64
C ALA A 14 -2.91 -10.36 10.63
N ARG A 15 -1.83 -11.11 10.49
CA ARG A 15 -1.83 -12.37 9.76
C ARG A 15 -2.49 -13.46 10.61
N ASP A 16 -3.06 -14.44 9.93
CA ASP A 16 -3.60 -15.66 10.52
C ASP A 16 -2.51 -16.53 11.19
N ARG A 17 -1.27 -16.40 10.73
CA ARG A 17 -0.08 -17.00 11.34
C ARG A 17 1.14 -16.09 11.21
N THR A 18 2.09 -16.25 12.11
CA THR A 18 3.41 -15.64 11.98
C THR A 18 4.18 -16.28 10.82
N ILE A 19 4.80 -15.44 9.98
CA ILE A 19 5.73 -15.86 8.93
C ILE A 19 7.12 -15.27 9.20
N GLY A 20 8.16 -15.78 8.54
CA GLY A 20 9.51 -15.30 8.73
C GLY A 20 10.58 -16.27 8.24
N ASP A 21 11.83 -15.89 8.46
CA ASP A 21 13.03 -16.67 8.18
C ASP A 21 14.03 -16.53 9.33
N SER A 22 15.30 -16.87 9.11
CA SER A 22 16.35 -16.79 10.15
C SER A 22 16.66 -15.36 10.62
N GLN A 23 16.22 -14.34 9.89
CA GLN A 23 16.53 -12.93 10.17
C GLN A 23 15.30 -12.15 10.64
N VAL A 24 14.11 -12.48 10.15
CA VAL A 24 12.91 -11.68 10.40
C VAL A 24 11.70 -12.52 10.80
N ARG A 25 10.88 -11.93 11.67
CA ARG A 25 9.57 -12.43 12.09
C ARG A 25 8.51 -11.38 11.77
N ILE A 26 7.45 -11.79 11.08
CA ILE A 26 6.37 -10.91 10.61
C ILE A 26 5.01 -11.46 11.04
N ASP A 27 4.27 -10.68 11.82
CA ASP A 27 2.94 -10.99 12.35
C ASP A 27 1.80 -10.16 11.72
N ALA A 28 2.12 -9.02 11.11
CA ALA A 28 1.17 -8.14 10.44
C ALA A 28 1.56 -7.88 8.98
N ALA A 29 0.59 -7.46 8.18
CA ALA A 29 0.82 -6.93 6.84
C ALA A 29 0.68 -5.40 6.85
N HIS A 30 1.64 -4.72 6.23
CA HIS A 30 1.62 -3.27 6.02
C HIS A 30 1.61 -3.01 4.51
N VAL A 31 0.43 -2.74 3.97
CA VAL A 31 0.26 -2.60 2.52
C VAL A 31 -0.69 -1.45 2.19
N ALA A 32 -0.37 -0.70 1.15
CA ALA A 32 -1.32 0.23 0.54
C ALA A 32 -1.60 -0.20 -0.90
N ALA A 33 -2.89 -0.19 -1.28
CA ALA A 33 -3.28 -0.24 -2.67
C ALA A 33 -3.03 1.13 -3.30
N LEU A 34 -2.30 1.16 -4.42
CA LEU A 34 -2.14 2.33 -5.26
C LEU A 34 -2.93 2.08 -6.54
N GLU A 35 -3.94 2.91 -6.77
CA GLU A 35 -4.73 2.90 -7.99
C GLU A 35 -4.35 4.11 -8.83
N LEU A 36 -3.99 3.89 -10.09
CA LEU A 36 -3.75 4.95 -11.07
C LEU A 36 -4.90 4.95 -12.08
N VAL A 37 -5.66 6.04 -12.10
CA VAL A 37 -6.84 6.20 -12.94
C VAL A 37 -6.45 6.97 -14.20
N ALA A 38 -6.65 6.37 -15.37
CA ALA A 38 -6.43 7.02 -16.66
C ALA A 38 -7.67 7.81 -17.10
N GLU A 39 -7.48 8.81 -17.96
CA GLU A 39 -8.58 9.64 -18.50
C GLU A 39 -9.67 8.83 -19.23
N ASN A 40 -9.34 7.63 -19.71
CA ASN A 40 -10.26 6.73 -20.38
C ASN A 40 -11.00 5.76 -19.42
N GLY A 41 -10.86 5.96 -18.10
CA GLY A 41 -11.51 5.17 -17.07
C GLY A 41 -10.81 3.85 -16.71
N LEU A 42 -9.71 3.48 -17.37
CA LEU A 42 -8.92 2.32 -16.95
C LEU A 42 -8.23 2.60 -15.61
N VAL A 43 -8.24 1.60 -14.73
CA VAL A 43 -7.58 1.67 -13.42
C VAL A 43 -6.51 0.60 -13.34
N GLY A 44 -5.27 1.04 -13.14
CA GLY A 44 -4.16 0.15 -12.82
C GLY A 44 -4.01 0.03 -11.30
N LEU A 45 -4.00 -1.19 -10.77
CA LEU A 45 -3.80 -1.48 -9.35
C LEU A 45 -2.38 -2.01 -9.10
N GLY A 46 -1.67 -1.39 -8.17
CA GLY A 46 -0.41 -1.85 -7.61
C GLY A 46 -0.45 -1.89 -6.08
N PHE A 47 0.58 -2.52 -5.48
CA PHE A 47 0.70 -2.63 -4.02
C PHE A 47 2.03 -2.07 -3.55
N VAL A 48 1.95 -1.14 -2.61
CA VAL A 48 3.10 -0.65 -1.84
C VAL A 48 3.16 -1.43 -0.55
N GLN A 49 4.10 -2.37 -0.45
CA GLN A 49 4.26 -3.21 0.73
C GLN A 49 5.56 -2.86 1.46
N SER A 50 5.44 -2.57 2.76
CA SER A 50 6.59 -2.47 3.66
C SER A 50 6.70 -3.74 4.48
N LEU A 51 7.89 -4.32 4.54
CA LEU A 51 8.10 -5.61 5.19
C LEU A 51 8.41 -5.48 6.67
N PHE A 52 9.13 -4.43 7.09
CA PHE A 52 9.72 -4.36 8.43
C PHE A 52 9.09 -3.29 9.32
N HIS A 53 8.52 -2.25 8.71
CA HIS A 53 7.94 -1.13 9.44
C HIS A 53 6.53 -0.81 8.90
N PRO A 54 5.59 -0.39 9.76
CA PRO A 54 4.29 0.09 9.30
C PRO A 54 4.43 1.26 8.33
N LEU A 55 3.53 1.32 7.34
CA LEU A 55 3.36 2.54 6.55
C LEU A 55 2.76 3.65 7.45
N PRO A 56 3.05 4.94 7.17
CA PRO A 56 2.37 6.05 7.84
C PRO A 56 0.85 5.98 7.67
N ASP A 57 0.10 6.76 8.45
CA ASP A 57 -1.34 6.90 8.25
C ASP A 57 -1.67 7.37 6.83
N GLN A 58 -2.83 6.98 6.30
CA GLN A 58 -3.18 7.26 4.90
C GLN A 58 -3.15 8.76 4.58
N ALA A 59 -3.65 9.62 5.48
CA ALA A 59 -3.63 11.06 5.30
C ALA A 59 -2.19 11.60 5.19
N GLU A 60 -1.26 11.04 5.98
CA GLU A 60 0.15 11.42 5.92
C GLU A 60 0.81 10.96 4.62
N ILE A 61 0.47 9.75 4.14
CA ILE A 61 0.94 9.28 2.83
C ILE A 61 0.48 10.25 1.73
N VAL A 62 -0.82 10.58 1.69
CA VAL A 62 -1.40 11.50 0.69
C VAL A 62 -0.75 12.88 0.75
N ARG A 63 -0.55 13.43 1.96
CA ARG A 63 0.07 14.76 2.17
C ARG A 63 1.46 14.91 1.54
N VAL A 64 2.22 13.82 1.35
CA VAL A 64 3.57 13.89 0.75
C VAL A 64 3.52 14.05 -0.79
N PHE A 65 2.40 13.71 -1.42
CA PHE A 65 2.23 13.77 -2.88
C PHE A 65 1.37 14.95 -3.37
N GLU A 66 0.85 15.76 -2.44
CA GLU A 66 0.15 17.02 -2.69
C GLU A 66 1.10 18.23 -2.53
#